data_AF-A0A3S0LPQ5-F1
#
_entry.id   AF-A0A3S0LPQ5-F1
#
_cell.length_a   1.000
_cell.length_b   1.000
_cell.length_c   1.000
_cell.angle_alpha   90.00
_cell.angle_beta   90.00
_cell.angle_gamma   90.00
#
_symmetry.space_group_name_H-M   'P 1'
#
loop_
_entity.id
_entity.type
_entity.pdbx_description
1 polymer ?
#
loop_
_entity_poly.entity_id
_entity_poly.type
_entity_poly.pdbx_seq_one_letter_code
_entity_poly.pdbx_strand_id
1 'polypeptide(L)'
;MRFSKCLVSLVFIVVGLAARIAVAQTAYTIQELPLYPHQGALLSSAEAINNSGVSVGVTYVSGLDQKGRIWDGANSVNLVFSPDRTIPTAINDSGAVVGFYT
;
A
#
# COMPACT_ATOMS: atom_id res chain seq x y z
N MET A 1 -15.35 50.38 20.41
CA MET A 1 -15.08 48.92 20.55
C MET A 1 -16.22 48.10 19.92
N ARG A 2 -16.21 47.84 18.60
CA ARG A 2 -17.22 46.99 17.93
C ARG A 2 -16.65 45.89 17.03
N PHE A 3 -15.32 45.84 16.86
CA PHE A 3 -14.64 44.84 16.02
C PHE A 3 -14.46 43.46 16.68
N SER A 4 -14.52 43.37 18.01
CA SER A 4 -14.21 42.13 18.75
C SER A 4 -15.25 41.02 18.61
N LYS A 5 -16.53 41.34 18.33
CA LYS A 5 -17.59 40.33 18.21
C LYS A 5 -17.59 39.65 16.83
N CYS A 6 -17.21 40.38 15.78
CA CYS A 6 -17.15 39.87 14.41
C CYS A 6 -16.00 38.87 14.21
N LEU A 7 -14.84 39.15 14.81
CA LEU A 7 -13.66 38.28 14.72
C LEU A 7 -13.88 36.94 15.44
N VAL A 8 -14.52 36.95 16.62
CA VAL A 8 -14.83 35.74 17.38
C VAL A 8 -15.83 34.87 16.63
N SER A 9 -16.88 35.46 16.05
CA SER A 9 -17.86 34.71 15.23
C SER A 9 -17.22 34.09 13.98
N LEU A 10 -16.26 34.74 13.34
CA LEU A 10 -15.56 34.20 12.17
C LEU A 10 -14.69 32.97 12.52
N VAL A 11 -14.02 32.99 13.68
CA VAL A 11 -13.20 31.85 14.16
C VAL A 11 -14.06 30.61 14.43
N PHE A 12 -15.25 30.77 15.03
CA PHE A 12 -16.15 29.64 15.26
C PHE A 12 -16.71 29.04 13.95
N ILE A 13 -16.95 29.86 12.92
CA ILE A 13 -17.41 29.36 11.61
C ILE A 13 -16.30 28.57 10.91
N VAL A 14 -15.04 29.05 10.96
CA VAL A 14 -13.91 28.36 10.34
C VAL A 14 -13.58 27.03 11.05
N VAL A 15 -13.68 26.98 12.38
CA VAL A 15 -13.45 25.75 13.15
C VAL A 15 -14.61 24.76 12.97
N GLY A 16 -15.85 25.24 12.89
CA GLY A 16 -17.03 24.40 12.64
C GLY A 16 -17.05 23.77 11.24
N LEU A 17 -16.50 24.46 10.23
CA LEU A 17 -16.40 23.93 8.86
C LEU A 17 -15.29 22.88 8.68
N ALA A 18 -14.37 22.75 9.64
CA ALA A 18 -13.25 21.81 9.61
C ALA A 18 -13.53 20.50 10.34
N ALA A 19 -14.70 20.33 10.98
CA ALA A 19 -15.08 19.09 11.64
C ALA A 19 -15.40 18.01 10.59
N ARG A 20 -14.35 17.30 10.13
CA ARG A 20 -14.52 16.08 9.35
C ARG A 20 -15.04 15.00 10.27
N ILE A 21 -16.25 14.50 10.01
CA ILE A 21 -16.74 13.26 10.60
C ILE A 21 -15.91 12.14 9.97
N ALA A 22 -15.01 11.54 10.76
CA ALA A 22 -14.38 10.29 10.36
C ALA A 22 -15.46 9.20 10.34
N VAL A 23 -15.92 8.84 9.15
CA VAL A 23 -16.79 7.68 8.96
C VAL A 23 -15.89 6.47 8.79
N ALA A 24 -16.07 5.44 9.62
CA ALA A 24 -15.37 4.18 9.45
C ALA A 24 -15.74 3.57 8.10
N GLN A 25 -14.74 3.08 7.35
CA GLN A 25 -14.98 2.44 6.06
C GLN A 25 -15.76 1.13 6.29
N THR A 26 -17.04 1.13 5.93
CA THR A 26 -17.97 -0.01 6.10
C THR A 26 -17.91 -1.03 4.96
N ALA A 27 -17.15 -0.75 3.90
CA ALA A 27 -16.95 -1.65 2.77
C ALA A 27 -15.46 -1.78 2.44
N TYR A 28 -14.95 -3.01 2.49
CA TYR A 28 -13.62 -3.35 2.00
C TYR A 28 -13.73 -3.89 0.58
N THR A 29 -12.95 -3.31 -0.33
CA THR A 29 -12.74 -3.86 -1.67
C THR A 29 -11.53 -4.78 -1.65
N ILE A 30 -11.72 -6.02 -2.08
CA ILE A 30 -10.61 -6.93 -2.39
C ILE A 30 -10.13 -6.58 -3.78
N GLN A 31 -8.85 -6.25 -3.89
CA GLN A 31 -8.19 -6.11 -5.18
C GLN A 31 -7.32 -7.33 -5.42
N GLU A 32 -7.66 -8.10 -6.45
CA GLU A 32 -6.82 -9.21 -6.90
C GLU A 32 -5.47 -8.68 -7.38
N LEU A 33 -4.40 -9.34 -6.94
CA LEU A 33 -3.06 -9.03 -7.41
C LEU A 33 -2.95 -9.47 -8.88
N PRO A 34 -2.50 -8.59 -9.78
CA PRO A 34 -2.32 -8.98 -11.17
C PRO A 34 -1.25 -10.07 -11.26
N LEU A 35 -1.60 -11.19 -11.93
CA LEU A 35 -0.63 -12.09 -12.53
C LEU A 35 0.03 -11.34 -13.69
N TYR A 36 1.03 -10.52 -13.36
CA TYR A 36 1.79 -9.74 -14.34
C TYR A 36 2.42 -10.69 -15.37
N PRO A 37 2.74 -10.25 -16.61
CA PRO A 37 2.99 -11.11 -17.76
C PRO A 37 4.37 -11.77 -17.69
N HIS A 38 4.61 -12.54 -16.64
CA HIS A 38 5.61 -13.56 -16.67
C HIS A 38 4.92 -14.81 -17.21
N GLN A 39 5.27 -15.18 -18.44
CA GLN A 39 4.79 -16.42 -19.04
C GLN A 39 5.15 -17.57 -18.09
N GLY A 40 4.13 -18.17 -17.47
CA GLY A 40 4.30 -19.22 -16.46
C GLY A 40 4.11 -18.81 -15.01
N ALA A 41 3.69 -17.57 -14.69
CA ALA A 41 3.22 -17.25 -13.34
C ALA A 41 1.97 -18.08 -13.00
N LEU A 42 2.04 -18.87 -11.93
CA LEU A 42 0.99 -19.80 -11.53
C LEU A 42 0.08 -19.21 -10.45
N LEU A 43 0.67 -18.47 -9.51
CA LEU A 43 -0.04 -17.77 -8.44
C LEU A 43 0.77 -16.59 -7.89
N SER A 44 0.10 -15.67 -7.20
CA SER A 44 0.73 -14.60 -6.43
C SER A 44 0.16 -14.55 -5.02
N SER A 45 1.00 -14.16 -4.06
CA SER A 45 0.64 -14.01 -2.64
C SER A 45 1.18 -12.67 -2.14
N ALA A 46 0.34 -11.89 -1.48
CA ALA A 46 0.79 -10.72 -0.70
C ALA A 46 1.19 -11.18 0.71
N GLU A 47 2.32 -10.66 1.19
CA GLU A 47 2.87 -10.94 2.52
C GLU A 47 2.70 -9.73 3.45
N ALA A 48 2.75 -8.51 2.92
CA ALA A 48 2.54 -7.28 3.70
C ALA A 48 2.02 -6.12 2.84
N ILE A 49 1.41 -5.12 3.48
CA ILE A 49 0.94 -3.86 2.87
C ILE A 49 1.20 -2.68 3.81
N ASN A 50 1.54 -1.51 3.27
CA ASN A 50 1.73 -0.28 4.06
C ASN A 50 0.50 0.66 3.98
N ASN A 51 0.52 1.76 4.74
CA ASN A 51 -0.61 2.71 4.80
C ASN A 51 -0.86 3.48 3.48
N SER A 52 0.06 3.40 2.52
CA SER A 52 -0.12 3.97 1.18
C SER A 52 -0.75 2.98 0.19
N GLY A 53 -1.08 1.76 0.63
CA GLY A 53 -1.63 0.72 -0.22
C GLY A 53 -0.59 -0.05 -1.03
N VAL A 54 0.72 0.16 -0.78
CA VAL A 54 1.79 -0.58 -1.45
C VAL A 54 1.97 -1.92 -0.74
N SER A 55 1.79 -3.02 -1.49
CA SER A 55 1.98 -4.38 -0.99
C SER A 55 3.28 -5.00 -1.50
N VAL A 56 3.78 -5.95 -0.71
CA VAL A 56 4.92 -6.80 -1.07
C VAL A 56 4.54 -8.26 -0.91
N GLY A 57 5.24 -9.13 -1.62
CA GLY A 57 5.00 -10.56 -1.57
C GLY A 57 5.69 -11.30 -2.69
N VAL A 58 5.13 -12.42 -3.13
CA VAL A 58 5.78 -13.34 -4.06
C VAL A 58 4.88 -13.69 -5.25
N THR A 59 5.50 -13.86 -6.41
CA THR A 59 4.90 -14.55 -7.56
C THR A 59 5.61 -15.89 -7.76
N TYR A 60 4.82 -16.94 -7.95
CA TYR A 60 5.31 -18.28 -8.25
C TYR A 60 5.35 -18.47 -9.75
N VAL A 61 6.50 -18.87 -10.26
CA VAL A 61 6.76 -18.99 -11.70
C VAL A 61 7.13 -20.44 -11.99
N SER A 62 6.49 -21.04 -12.99
CA SER A 62 6.81 -22.39 -13.43
C SER A 62 8.30 -22.51 -13.78
N GLY A 63 9.02 -23.40 -13.09
CA GLY A 63 10.45 -23.63 -13.30
C GLY A 63 11.40 -22.67 -12.56
N LEU A 64 10.90 -21.74 -11.73
CA LEU A 64 11.71 -20.89 -10.86
C LEU A 64 11.17 -20.87 -9.43
N ASP A 65 12.05 -20.63 -8.45
CA ASP A 65 11.67 -20.33 -7.08
C ASP A 65 10.94 -18.96 -6.96
N GLN A 66 10.24 -18.78 -5.84
CA GLN A 66 9.45 -17.59 -5.50
C GLN A 66 10.19 -16.28 -5.83
N LYS A 67 9.55 -15.42 -6.63
CA LYS A 67 10.09 -14.10 -6.99
C LYS A 67 9.40 -13.01 -6.20
N GLY A 68 10.18 -12.30 -5.39
CA GLY A 68 9.72 -11.17 -4.60
C GLY A 68 9.20 -10.04 -5.48
N ARG A 69 8.15 -9.36 -5.02
CA ARG A 69 7.49 -8.27 -5.75
C ARG A 69 7.02 -7.18 -4.82
N ILE A 70 6.89 -6.00 -5.42
CA ILE A 70 6.20 -4.82 -4.89
C ILE A 70 5.02 -4.52 -5.84
N TRP A 71 3.85 -4.20 -5.31
CA TRP A 71 2.68 -3.76 -6.05
C TRP A 71 2.09 -2.47 -5.43
N ASP A 72 1.76 -1.48 -6.26
CA ASP A 72 1.16 -0.20 -5.81
C ASP A 72 -0.35 -0.12 -6.11
N GLY A 73 -0.96 -1.24 -6.52
CA GLY A 73 -2.35 -1.33 -6.96
C GLY A 73 -2.56 -1.11 -8.47
N ALA A 74 -1.58 -0.59 -9.20
CA ALA A 74 -1.65 -0.45 -10.67
C ALA A 74 -0.47 -1.13 -11.37
N ASN A 75 0.71 -1.00 -10.78
CA ASN A 75 1.99 -1.46 -11.29
C ASN A 75 2.57 -2.51 -10.35
N SER A 76 3.55 -3.23 -10.89
CA SER A 76 4.35 -4.16 -10.09
C SER A 76 5.81 -4.12 -10.51
N VAL A 77 6.69 -4.26 -9.53
CA VAL A 77 8.14 -4.28 -9.73
C VAL A 77 8.70 -5.53 -9.08
N ASN A 78 9.60 -6.22 -9.78
CA ASN A 78 10.30 -7.36 -9.24
C ASN A 78 11.34 -6.88 -8.21
N LEU A 79 11.37 -7.52 -7.04
CA LEU A 79 12.51 -7.45 -6.14
C LEU A 79 13.59 -8.38 -6.69
N VAL A 80 14.33 -7.91 -7.68
CA VAL A 80 15.39 -8.71 -8.32
C VAL A 80 16.65 -8.63 -7.47
N PHE A 81 16.88 -9.69 -6.68
CA PHE A 81 18.20 -9.99 -6.13
C PHE A 81 18.75 -11.24 -6.83
N SER A 82 20.03 -11.17 -7.22
CA SER A 82 20.71 -12.26 -7.90
C SER A 82 21.23 -13.28 -6.89
N PRO A 83 20.98 -14.59 -7.07
CA PRO A 83 20.00 -15.25 -7.92
C PRO A 83 18.95 -16.03 -7.08
N ASP A 84 17.99 -16.65 -7.75
CA ASP A 84 17.17 -17.76 -7.22
C ASP A 84 15.91 -17.44 -6.41
N ARG A 85 15.93 -16.90 -5.20
CA ARG A 85 14.67 -16.67 -4.45
C ARG A 85 14.68 -15.38 -3.66
N THR A 86 13.58 -14.64 -3.66
CA THR A 86 13.45 -13.43 -2.81
C THR A 86 12.06 -13.40 -2.19
N ILE A 87 12.01 -13.29 -0.87
CA ILE A 87 10.76 -13.30 -0.11
C ILE A 87 10.74 -12.07 0.78
N PRO A 88 10.03 -11.01 0.35
CA PRO A 88 9.73 -9.92 1.25
C PRO A 88 8.73 -10.40 2.30
N THR A 89 8.97 -10.05 3.56
CA THR A 89 8.09 -10.40 4.68
C THR A 89 7.47 -9.16 5.34
N ALA A 90 8.01 -7.97 5.07
CA ALA A 90 7.42 -6.72 5.55
C ALA A 90 7.80 -5.53 4.66
N ILE A 91 6.95 -4.51 4.74
CA ILE A 91 7.14 -3.17 4.17
C ILE A 91 6.69 -2.13 5.20
N ASN A 92 7.42 -1.02 5.33
CA ASN A 92 7.01 0.11 6.17
C ASN A 92 6.36 1.24 5.34
N ASP A 93 5.86 2.28 6.01
CA ASP A 93 5.20 3.42 5.36
C ASP A 93 6.13 4.29 4.49
N SER A 94 7.45 4.19 4.70
CA SER A 94 8.44 4.84 3.82
C SER A 94 8.79 3.98 2.58
N GLY A 95 8.18 2.81 2.42
CA GLY A 95 8.44 1.88 1.32
C GLY A 95 9.70 1.02 1.50
N ALA A 96 10.31 1.01 2.68
CA ALA A 96 11.43 0.13 2.96
C ALA A 96 10.93 -1.30 3.13
N VAL A 97 11.53 -2.23 2.39
CA VAL A 97 11.15 -3.64 2.35
C VAL A 97 12.22 -4.48 3.04
N VAL A 98 11.81 -5.43 3.86
CA VAL A 98 12.70 -6.43 4.48
C VAL A 98 12.22 -7.85 4.14
N GLY A 99 13.15 -8.80 4.21
CA GLY A 99 12.90 -10.18 3.82
C GLY A 99 14.18 -10.99 3.78
N PHE A 100 14.14 -12.11 3.06
CA PHE A 100 15.29 -12.97 2.86
C PHE A 100 15.39 -13.43 1.40
N TYR A 101 16.59 -13.86 1.01
CA TYR A 101 16.88 -14.42 -0.30
C TYR A 101 17.78 -15.65 -0.15
N THR A 102 17.71 -16.56 -1.12
CA THR A 102 18.52 -17.79 -1.18
C THR A 102 18.94 -18.07 -2.59
#